data_AF-A0A3N5WHU7-F1
#
_entry.id   AF-A0A3N5WHU7-F1
#
_cell.length_a   1.000
_cell.length_b   1.000
_cell.length_c   1.000
_cell.angle_alpha   90.00
_cell.angle_beta   90.00
_cell.angle_gamma   90.00
#
_symmetry.space_group_name_H-M   'P 1'
#
loop_
_entity.id
_entity.type
_entity.pdbx_description
1 polymer ?
#
loop_
_entity_poly.entity_id
_entity_poly.type
_entity_poly.pdbx_seq_one_letter_code
_entity_poly.pdbx_strand_id
1 'polypeptide(L)'
;MSARAKSRWSKVLGGALGLLLVGAYLAGADGSSILVVDRFQETNEANRGGYASGWMIAGNKERDSRIEIVREKATSFLCLVSKKDAFGLKKDIKFDVSKYPFLSWQWRVWENPKGGDIRSRATDDQAGQIYVLFPHFPGVVNTRAIGYIWDPATPRGHSGTSPSFAKMKYTVLQSGEGNLRRWAAESRNVHEDYRRLFQEDPPEAGGDSSVH
;
A
#
# COMPACT_ATOMS: atom_id res chain seq x y z
N MET A 1 7.16 24.41 -28.64
CA MET A 1 7.44 25.09 -27.35
C MET A 1 6.59 24.44 -26.28
N SER A 2 7.18 23.61 -25.41
CA SER A 2 6.47 22.82 -24.40
C SER A 2 6.52 23.54 -23.05
N ALA A 3 5.40 24.13 -22.65
CA ALA A 3 5.22 24.69 -21.32
C ALA A 3 3.83 24.30 -20.80
N ARG A 4 3.75 23.30 -19.91
CA ARG A 4 2.74 23.17 -18.83
C ARG A 4 2.82 21.81 -18.12
N ALA A 5 3.37 21.84 -16.91
CA ALA A 5 3.13 20.90 -15.79
C ALA A 5 3.96 21.30 -14.55
N LYS A 6 5.02 22.11 -14.74
CA LYS A 6 5.97 22.48 -13.67
C LYS A 6 5.43 23.41 -12.56
N SER A 7 4.22 23.99 -12.64
CA SER A 7 3.90 25.20 -11.83
C SER A 7 2.92 25.07 -10.67
N ARG A 8 2.35 23.89 -10.36
CA ARG A 8 1.47 23.72 -9.17
C ARG A 8 2.05 22.81 -8.08
N TRP A 9 2.90 21.85 -8.45
CA TRP A 9 3.36 20.78 -7.56
C TRP A 9 4.65 21.12 -6.81
N SER A 10 5.58 21.87 -7.43
CA SER A 10 6.84 22.28 -6.80
C SER A 10 6.66 23.16 -5.57
N LYS A 11 5.52 23.87 -5.48
CA LYS A 11 5.19 24.74 -4.34
C LYS A 11 4.52 23.99 -3.17
N VAL A 12 4.04 22.77 -3.38
CA VAL A 12 3.30 21.98 -2.37
C VAL A 12 4.23 21.04 -1.58
N LEU A 13 5.33 20.62 -2.19
CA LEU A 13 6.22 19.53 -1.74
C LEU A 13 7.48 20.00 -1.00
N GLY A 14 7.53 21.24 -0.51
CA GLY A 14 8.59 21.64 0.42
C GLY A 14 8.47 20.85 1.72
N GLY A 15 9.20 19.71 1.83
CA GLY A 15 9.26 18.85 3.02
C GLY A 15 8.10 17.87 3.20
N ALA A 16 7.46 17.40 2.12
CA ALA A 16 6.32 16.48 2.18
C ALA A 16 6.58 15.18 1.40
N LEU A 17 6.24 14.03 1.99
CA LEU A 17 6.38 12.72 1.34
C LEU A 17 5.12 12.44 0.52
N GLY A 18 5.29 11.91 -0.69
CA GLY A 18 4.20 11.64 -1.61
C GLY A 18 4.18 10.19 -2.06
N LEU A 19 3.09 9.47 -1.78
CA LEU A 19 2.80 8.15 -2.32
C LEU A 19 1.64 8.25 -3.31
N LEU A 20 1.85 7.69 -4.49
CA LEU A 20 0.85 7.66 -5.56
C LEU A 20 0.56 6.22 -5.95
N LEU A 21 -0.70 5.87 -6.16
CA LEU A 21 -1.15 4.52 -6.47
C LEU A 21 -2.09 4.51 -7.67
N VAL A 22 -1.69 3.84 -8.75
CA VAL A 22 -2.56 3.47 -9.87
C VAL A 22 -3.14 2.10 -9.57
N GLY A 23 -4.46 1.97 -9.81
CA GLY A 23 -5.35 0.85 -9.55
C GLY A 23 -4.73 -0.47 -9.07
N ALA A 24 -5.32 -1.02 -8.02
CA ALA A 24 -4.96 -2.33 -7.48
C ALA A 24 -5.97 -3.40 -7.94
N TYR A 25 -5.47 -4.59 -8.24
CA TYR A 25 -6.31 -5.73 -8.61
C TYR A 25 -5.69 -7.04 -8.14
N LEU A 26 -6.57 -8.01 -7.89
CA LEU A 26 -6.25 -9.37 -7.53
C LEU A 26 -6.59 -10.27 -8.72
N ALA A 27 -5.62 -11.02 -9.25
CA ALA A 27 -5.84 -11.93 -10.38
C ALA A 27 -5.96 -13.38 -9.91
N GLY A 28 -6.83 -14.13 -10.59
CA GLY A 28 -7.09 -15.53 -10.35
C GLY A 28 -5.86 -16.41 -10.58
N ALA A 29 -5.78 -17.55 -9.91
CA ALA A 29 -4.69 -18.51 -10.08
C ALA A 29 -4.56 -19.03 -11.52
N ASP A 30 -5.68 -19.07 -12.26
CA ASP A 30 -5.76 -19.43 -13.68
C ASP A 30 -5.53 -18.25 -14.64
N GLY A 31 -5.36 -17.04 -14.12
CA GLY A 31 -5.21 -15.80 -14.88
C GLY A 31 -6.48 -15.33 -15.62
N SER A 32 -7.61 -16.04 -15.48
CA SER A 32 -8.83 -15.77 -16.26
C SER A 32 -9.80 -14.82 -15.55
N SER A 33 -9.65 -14.67 -14.23
CA SER A 33 -10.51 -13.84 -13.39
C SER A 33 -9.73 -12.69 -12.75
N ILE A 34 -10.36 -11.53 -12.62
CA ILE A 34 -9.78 -10.34 -11.97
C ILE A 34 -10.80 -9.78 -10.99
N LEU A 35 -10.40 -9.69 -9.73
CA LEU A 35 -11.09 -8.93 -8.69
C LEU A 35 -10.44 -7.56 -8.57
N VAL A 36 -11.17 -6.51 -8.95
CA VAL A 36 -10.68 -5.13 -8.88
C VAL A 36 -10.77 -4.63 -7.44
N VAL A 37 -9.62 -4.29 -6.84
CA VAL A 37 -9.56 -3.66 -5.50
C VAL A 37 -10.02 -2.21 -5.62
N ASP A 38 -9.43 -1.45 -6.55
CA ASP A 38 -9.88 -0.11 -6.93
C ASP A 38 -9.22 0.34 -8.25
N ARG A 39 -9.86 1.27 -8.97
CA ARG A 39 -9.28 1.95 -10.14
C ARG A 39 -8.90 3.39 -9.87
N PHE A 40 -9.33 3.95 -8.73
CA PHE A 40 -9.17 5.36 -8.35
C PHE A 40 -9.67 6.32 -9.43
N GLN A 41 -10.87 6.08 -9.96
CA GLN A 41 -11.43 6.85 -11.08
C GLN A 41 -12.43 7.93 -10.65
N GLU A 42 -13.08 7.77 -9.50
CA GLU A 42 -14.13 8.67 -9.02
C GLU A 42 -13.96 8.98 -7.54
N THR A 43 -14.19 10.25 -7.18
CA THR A 43 -14.42 10.66 -5.79
C THR A 43 -15.91 10.62 -5.53
N ASN A 44 -16.35 10.07 -4.41
CA ASN A 44 -17.76 10.20 -4.02
C ASN A 44 -18.00 11.64 -3.53
N GLU A 45 -18.99 12.35 -4.08
CA GLU A 45 -19.40 13.69 -3.62
C GLU A 45 -19.78 13.69 -2.12
N ALA A 46 -20.20 12.54 -1.58
CA ALA A 46 -20.46 12.35 -0.15
C ALA A 46 -19.18 12.20 0.70
N ASN A 47 -18.03 11.84 0.12
CA ASN A 47 -16.75 11.71 0.82
C ASN A 47 -15.92 12.99 0.65
N ARG A 48 -16.10 13.95 1.58
CA ARG A 48 -15.27 15.17 1.69
C ARG A 48 -13.75 14.92 1.86
N GLY A 49 -13.31 13.66 1.91
CA GLY A 49 -11.93 13.23 2.16
C GLY A 49 -11.06 12.98 0.91
N GLY A 50 -11.61 13.04 -0.31
CA GLY A 50 -10.82 12.97 -1.55
C GLY A 50 -10.38 11.58 -2.02
N TYR A 51 -11.03 10.51 -1.54
CA TYR A 51 -10.74 9.11 -1.90
C TYR A 51 -12.00 8.35 -2.36
N ALA A 52 -11.80 7.18 -2.99
CA ALA A 52 -12.86 6.35 -3.57
C ALA A 52 -13.79 5.74 -2.51
N SER A 53 -14.99 5.31 -2.92
CA SER A 53 -15.97 4.68 -2.02
C SER A 53 -15.43 3.40 -1.36
N GLY A 54 -15.81 3.16 -0.10
CA GLY A 54 -15.40 1.99 0.69
C GLY A 54 -14.01 2.07 1.32
N TRP A 55 -13.24 3.13 1.08
CA TRP A 55 -12.00 3.40 1.80
C TRP A 55 -12.26 4.20 3.08
N MET A 56 -11.45 3.95 4.10
CA MET A 56 -11.44 4.67 5.37
C MET A 56 -10.02 5.14 5.68
N ILE A 57 -9.88 6.31 6.32
CA ILE A 57 -8.57 6.79 6.79
C ILE A 57 -8.07 5.85 7.89
N ALA A 58 -6.80 5.47 7.80
CA ALA A 58 -6.07 4.76 8.83
C ALA A 58 -4.93 5.64 9.37
N GLY A 59 -4.71 5.63 10.68
CA GLY A 59 -3.67 6.43 11.34
C GLY A 59 -4.08 7.89 11.59
N ASN A 60 -3.10 8.74 11.91
CA ASN A 60 -3.31 10.13 12.30
C ASN A 60 -2.97 11.04 11.12
N LYS A 61 -4.00 11.46 10.40
CA LYS A 61 -3.85 12.42 9.30
C LYS A 61 -3.95 13.84 9.82
N GLU A 62 -2.86 14.59 9.72
CA GLU A 62 -2.82 16.01 10.08
C GLU A 62 -3.60 16.89 9.08
N ARG A 63 -3.92 18.11 9.50
CA ARG A 63 -4.67 19.09 8.69
C ARG A 63 -3.99 19.40 7.36
N ASP A 64 -2.67 19.52 7.37
CA ASP A 64 -1.90 19.95 6.19
C ASP A 64 -1.54 18.81 5.23
N SER A 65 -1.78 17.56 5.65
CA SER A 65 -1.68 16.36 4.84
C SER A 65 -2.90 16.19 3.93
N ARG A 66 -2.74 15.47 2.83
CA ARG A 66 -3.75 15.42 1.76
C ARG A 66 -3.96 14.01 1.23
N ILE A 67 -5.19 13.73 0.89
CA ILE A 67 -5.61 12.55 0.13
C ILE A 67 -6.45 13.07 -1.02
N GLU A 68 -6.09 12.71 -2.24
CA GLU A 68 -6.80 13.14 -3.45
C GLU A 68 -6.70 12.09 -4.55
N ILE A 69 -7.76 11.95 -5.35
CA ILE A 69 -7.68 11.25 -6.63
C ILE A 69 -7.28 12.29 -7.67
N VAL A 70 -6.15 12.04 -8.33
CA VAL A 70 -5.59 12.92 -9.35
C VAL A 70 -5.72 12.26 -10.71
N ARG A 71 -6.07 13.05 -11.72
CA ARG A 71 -6.05 12.62 -13.11
C ARG A 71 -4.91 13.32 -13.85
N GLU A 72 -3.93 12.55 -14.33
CA GLU A 72 -2.87 13.00 -15.23
C GLU A 72 -3.06 12.34 -16.60
N LYS A 73 -3.39 13.14 -17.62
CA LYS A 73 -3.71 12.64 -18.97
C LYS A 73 -4.83 11.58 -18.91
N ALA A 74 -4.54 10.34 -19.34
CA ALA A 74 -5.47 9.21 -19.35
C ALA A 74 -5.42 8.37 -18.07
N THR A 75 -4.54 8.68 -17.12
CA THR A 75 -4.34 7.89 -15.90
C THR A 75 -4.92 8.62 -14.70
N SER A 76 -5.77 7.93 -13.94
CA SER A 76 -6.19 8.36 -12.61
C SER A 76 -5.45 7.57 -11.54
N PHE A 77 -5.08 8.23 -10.45
CA PHE A 77 -4.38 7.60 -9.32
C PHE A 77 -4.75 8.26 -7.99
N LEU A 78 -4.67 7.49 -6.92
CA LEU A 78 -4.72 8.00 -5.56
C LEU A 78 -3.39 8.66 -5.21
N CYS A 79 -3.44 9.82 -4.56
CA CYS A 79 -2.30 10.60 -4.09
C CYS A 79 -2.44 10.82 -2.58
N LEU A 80 -1.41 10.42 -1.82
CA LEU A 80 -1.27 10.69 -0.40
C LEU A 80 -0.05 11.58 -0.23
N VAL A 81 -0.23 12.74 0.41
CA VAL A 81 0.85 13.66 0.76
C VAL A 81 0.87 13.85 2.26
N SER A 82 1.97 13.46 2.91
CA SER A 82 2.18 13.59 4.35
C SER A 82 3.09 14.77 4.69
N LYS A 83 2.86 15.39 5.84
CA LYS A 83 3.63 16.51 6.37
C LYS A 83 3.87 16.30 7.87
N LYS A 84 4.97 15.61 8.19
CA LYS A 84 5.38 15.24 9.55
C LYS A 84 4.35 14.34 10.27
N ASP A 85 3.65 13.50 9.52
CA ASP A 85 2.66 12.54 10.02
C ASP A 85 2.70 11.22 9.25
N ALA A 86 1.97 10.23 9.76
CA ALA A 86 1.84 8.91 9.18
C ALA A 86 0.35 8.51 9.13
N PHE A 87 -0.17 8.39 7.92
CA PHE A 87 -1.54 7.95 7.66
C PHE A 87 -1.61 7.14 6.36
N GLY A 88 -2.72 6.45 6.18
CA GLY A 88 -3.01 5.70 4.96
C GLY A 88 -4.50 5.58 4.73
N LEU A 89 -4.86 4.71 3.80
CA LEU A 89 -6.23 4.27 3.57
C LEU A 89 -6.33 2.76 3.76
N LYS A 90 -7.45 2.33 4.34
CA LYS A 90 -7.83 0.93 4.51
C LYS A 90 -9.14 0.68 3.78
N LYS A 91 -9.24 -0.47 3.10
CA LYS A 91 -10.48 -0.98 2.50
C LYS A 91 -10.61 -2.45 2.87
N ASP A 92 -11.79 -2.82 3.39
CA ASP A 92 -12.08 -4.20 3.72
C ASP A 92 -12.65 -4.91 2.48
N ILE A 93 -11.95 -5.95 2.03
CA ILE A 93 -12.33 -6.77 0.88
C ILE A 93 -12.31 -8.23 1.32
N LYS A 94 -13.42 -8.93 1.11
CA LYS A 94 -13.49 -10.39 1.31
C LYS A 94 -13.14 -11.08 0.00
N PHE A 95 -12.05 -11.84 -0.02
CA PHE A 95 -11.63 -12.64 -1.16
C PHE A 95 -10.82 -13.83 -0.70
N ASP A 96 -10.89 -14.95 -1.42
CA ASP A 96 -10.08 -16.14 -1.17
C ASP A 96 -8.71 -15.99 -1.84
N VAL A 97 -7.65 -15.91 -1.04
CA VAL A 97 -6.27 -15.71 -1.53
C VAL A 97 -5.73 -16.94 -2.27
N SER A 98 -6.30 -18.13 -2.07
CA SER A 98 -5.97 -19.30 -2.88
C SER A 98 -6.53 -19.20 -4.30
N LYS A 99 -7.71 -18.57 -4.45
CA LYS A 99 -8.36 -18.32 -5.74
C LYS A 99 -7.78 -17.09 -6.44
N TYR A 100 -7.48 -16.03 -5.71
CA TYR A 100 -6.92 -14.78 -6.23
C TYR A 100 -5.55 -14.45 -5.60
N PRO A 101 -4.50 -15.22 -5.92
CA PRO A 101 -3.21 -15.11 -5.24
C PRO A 101 -2.41 -13.87 -5.64
N PHE A 102 -2.64 -13.31 -6.84
CA PHE A 102 -1.76 -12.27 -7.39
C PHE A 102 -2.30 -10.87 -7.12
N LEU A 103 -1.67 -10.12 -6.22
CA LEU A 103 -1.93 -8.69 -6.05
C LEU A 103 -1.02 -7.88 -6.97
N SER A 104 -1.61 -7.02 -7.80
CA SER A 104 -0.88 -6.17 -8.74
C SER A 104 -1.31 -4.71 -8.62
N TRP A 105 -0.34 -3.80 -8.70
CA TRP A 105 -0.55 -2.36 -8.60
C TRP A 105 0.60 -1.61 -9.29
N GLN A 106 0.45 -0.29 -9.45
CA GLN A 106 1.60 0.57 -9.72
C GLN A 106 1.65 1.68 -8.70
N TRP A 107 2.85 1.98 -8.22
CA TRP A 107 3.08 3.08 -7.29
C TRP A 107 4.22 3.98 -7.71
N ARG A 108 4.20 5.21 -7.22
CA ARG A 108 5.25 6.20 -7.43
C ARG A 108 5.47 6.95 -6.12
N VAL A 109 6.72 6.96 -5.66
CA VAL A 109 7.16 7.71 -4.49
C VAL A 109 7.88 8.97 -4.96
N TRP A 110 7.57 10.13 -4.37
CA TRP A 110 8.16 11.40 -4.77
C TRP A 110 9.54 11.68 -4.13
N GLU A 111 9.65 11.36 -2.84
CA GLU A 111 10.80 11.58 -1.97
C GLU A 111 10.76 10.54 -0.85
N ASN A 112 11.94 10.13 -0.36
CA ASN A 112 12.07 9.22 0.77
C ASN A 112 12.18 10.00 2.09
N PRO A 113 11.68 9.45 3.22
CA PRO A 113 12.01 9.98 4.53
C PRO A 113 13.51 9.90 4.78
N LYS A 114 14.08 10.95 5.38
CA LYS A 114 15.52 11.01 5.67
C LYS A 114 15.85 10.04 6.80
N GLY A 115 16.80 9.14 6.54
CA GLY A 115 17.26 8.16 7.52
C GLY A 115 16.28 7.00 7.75
N GLY A 116 15.26 6.84 6.92
CA GLY A 116 14.34 5.71 7.01
C GLY A 116 15.03 4.38 6.71
N ASP A 117 14.80 3.40 7.60
CA ASP A 117 15.29 2.03 7.53
C ASP A 117 14.37 1.13 8.38
N ILE A 118 13.57 0.29 7.71
CA ILE A 118 12.64 -0.67 8.33
C ILE A 118 13.29 -1.64 9.33
N ARG A 119 14.61 -1.83 9.29
CA ARG A 119 15.30 -2.83 10.14
C ARG A 119 15.44 -2.37 11.59
N SER A 120 15.18 -1.11 11.90
CA SER A 120 15.22 -0.57 13.27
C SER A 120 13.96 0.23 13.59
N ARG A 121 13.40 0.01 14.78
CA ARG A 121 12.19 0.70 15.25
C ARG A 121 12.36 2.23 15.30
N ALA A 122 13.57 2.72 15.57
CA ALA A 122 13.85 4.15 15.67
C ALA A 122 13.84 4.86 14.30
N THR A 123 13.98 4.10 13.22
CA THR A 123 14.06 4.57 11.83
C THR A 123 12.98 3.95 10.95
N ASP A 124 11.95 3.36 11.57
CA ASP A 124 10.84 2.68 10.89
C ASP A 124 9.92 3.71 10.21
N ASP A 125 10.42 4.27 9.11
CA ASP A 125 9.77 5.29 8.30
C ASP A 125 10.02 4.98 6.82
N GLN A 126 9.00 4.48 6.14
CA GLN A 126 9.07 4.08 4.73
C GLN A 126 8.29 5.05 3.86
N ALA A 127 8.76 5.22 2.63
CA ALA A 127 8.19 6.20 1.72
C ALA A 127 6.83 5.78 1.14
N GLY A 128 6.52 4.48 1.15
CA GLY A 128 5.24 3.94 0.71
C GLY A 128 5.07 2.48 1.08
N GLN A 129 3.85 2.10 1.45
CA GLN A 129 3.54 0.76 1.96
C GLN A 129 2.17 0.30 1.47
N ILE A 130 2.09 -0.98 1.07
CA ILE A 130 0.83 -1.69 0.82
C ILE A 130 0.77 -2.87 1.78
N TYR A 131 -0.33 -2.96 2.53
CA TYR A 131 -0.55 -4.04 3.50
C TYR A 131 -1.68 -4.97 3.05
N VAL A 132 -1.46 -6.27 3.19
CA VAL A 132 -2.52 -7.28 3.14
C VAL A 132 -2.67 -7.88 4.54
N LEU A 133 -3.87 -7.80 5.09
CA LEU A 133 -4.19 -8.28 6.44
C LEU A 133 -4.90 -9.63 6.36
N PHE A 134 -4.49 -10.56 7.23
CA PHE A 134 -5.03 -11.91 7.36
C PHE A 134 -5.58 -12.08 8.77
N PRO A 135 -6.88 -11.85 8.99
CA PRO A 135 -7.53 -12.12 10.27
C PRO A 135 -7.33 -13.58 10.66
N HIS A 136 -7.05 -13.85 11.93
CA HIS A 136 -6.79 -15.19 12.44
C HIS A 136 -7.67 -15.44 13.66
N PHE A 137 -8.40 -16.56 13.70
CA PHE A 137 -9.22 -16.94 14.85
C PHE A 137 -8.35 -17.68 15.89
N PRO A 138 -8.59 -17.52 17.21
CA PRO A 138 -9.59 -16.65 17.84
C PRO A 138 -9.16 -15.18 17.87
N GLY A 139 -10.03 -14.31 17.36
CA GLY A 139 -9.99 -12.85 17.54
C GLY A 139 -9.06 -12.06 16.60
N VAL A 140 -9.52 -10.85 16.22
CA VAL A 140 -8.76 -9.90 15.37
C VAL A 140 -7.39 -9.52 15.94
N VAL A 141 -7.15 -9.74 17.23
CA VAL A 141 -5.84 -9.54 17.87
C VAL A 141 -4.75 -10.40 17.24
N ASN A 142 -5.10 -11.54 16.63
CA ASN A 142 -4.16 -12.45 15.97
C ASN A 142 -3.97 -12.17 14.48
N THR A 143 -4.51 -11.06 13.97
CA THR A 143 -4.32 -10.64 12.59
C THR A 143 -2.84 -10.55 12.25
N ARG A 144 -2.45 -11.26 11.19
CA ARG A 144 -1.13 -11.17 10.57
C ARG A 144 -1.17 -10.22 9.39
N ALA A 145 -0.04 -9.62 9.06
CA ALA A 145 0.04 -8.71 7.92
C ALA A 145 1.29 -8.99 7.07
N ILE A 146 1.14 -8.85 5.76
CA ILE A 146 2.25 -8.74 4.83
C ILE A 146 2.32 -7.29 4.35
N GLY A 147 3.47 -6.64 4.57
CA GLY A 147 3.80 -5.33 4.03
C GLY A 147 4.69 -5.43 2.80
N TYR A 148 4.26 -4.78 1.71
CA TYR A 148 5.10 -4.50 0.55
C TYR A 148 5.56 -3.06 0.63
N ILE A 149 6.87 -2.84 0.76
CA ILE A 149 7.40 -1.53 1.17
C ILE A 149 8.40 -0.95 0.17
N TRP A 150 8.40 0.38 0.10
CA TRP A 150 9.44 1.19 -0.51
C TRP A 150 10.31 1.78 0.60
N ASP A 151 11.49 1.18 0.83
CA ASP A 151 12.36 1.55 1.95
C ASP A 151 13.56 2.40 1.47
N PRO A 152 13.97 3.46 2.17
CA PRO A 152 15.07 4.30 1.70
C PRO A 152 16.45 3.61 1.71
N ALA A 153 16.71 2.72 2.68
CA ALA A 153 18.05 2.18 2.95
C ALA A 153 18.17 0.67 2.73
N THR A 154 17.10 -0.07 2.94
CA THR A 154 17.09 -1.53 2.92
C THR A 154 17.06 -2.03 1.48
N PRO A 155 17.93 -2.97 1.07
CA PRO A 155 17.98 -3.45 -0.32
C PRO A 155 16.67 -4.08 -0.81
N ARG A 156 16.35 -3.87 -2.10
CA ARG A 156 15.23 -4.56 -2.78
C ARG A 156 15.40 -6.08 -2.64
N GLY A 157 14.29 -6.77 -2.37
CA GLY A 157 14.24 -8.21 -2.16
C GLY A 157 14.47 -8.66 -0.72
N HIS A 158 14.92 -7.76 0.16
CA HIS A 158 15.01 -8.07 1.59
C HIS A 158 13.62 -8.32 2.18
N SER A 159 13.51 -9.30 3.07
CA SER A 159 12.30 -9.61 3.83
C SER A 159 12.62 -9.75 5.31
N GLY A 160 11.69 -9.39 6.18
CA GLY A 160 11.88 -9.45 7.62
C GLY A 160 10.59 -9.37 8.42
N THR A 161 10.73 -9.28 9.75
CA THR A 161 9.65 -8.98 10.69
C THR A 161 9.71 -7.49 11.03
N SER A 162 8.57 -6.79 11.07
CA SER A 162 8.54 -5.40 11.50
C SER A 162 9.04 -5.26 12.94
N PRO A 163 9.95 -4.32 13.22
CA PRO A 163 10.42 -4.06 14.59
C PRO A 163 9.35 -3.35 15.45
N SER A 164 8.34 -2.75 14.82
CA SER A 164 7.24 -2.04 15.47
C SER A 164 5.99 -2.92 15.67
N PHE A 165 5.81 -3.94 14.83
CA PHE A 165 4.66 -4.85 14.92
C PHE A 165 5.06 -6.29 14.57
N ALA A 166 5.28 -7.11 15.60
CA ALA A 166 5.83 -8.46 15.44
C ALA A 166 4.99 -9.43 14.58
N LYS A 167 3.68 -9.18 14.41
CA LYS A 167 2.79 -9.99 13.56
C LYS A 167 2.78 -9.54 12.08
N MET A 168 3.52 -8.49 11.75
CA MET A 168 3.74 -8.04 10.38
C MET A 168 5.10 -8.54 9.87
N LYS A 169 5.04 -9.21 8.72
CA LYS A 169 6.19 -9.51 7.89
C LYS A 169 6.22 -8.54 6.72
N TYR A 170 7.39 -8.27 6.17
CA TYR A 170 7.52 -7.38 5.02
C TYR A 170 8.45 -7.92 3.95
N THR A 171 8.28 -7.40 2.73
CA THR A 171 9.23 -7.52 1.62
C THR A 171 9.47 -6.16 1.00
N VAL A 172 10.74 -5.77 0.87
CA VAL A 172 11.15 -4.53 0.21
C VAL A 172 11.05 -4.72 -1.30
N LEU A 173 10.10 -4.02 -1.92
CA LEU A 173 9.94 -4.07 -3.37
C LEU A 173 10.72 -2.96 -4.06
N GLN A 174 10.87 -1.80 -3.43
CA GLN A 174 11.64 -0.69 -4.00
C GLN A 174 12.57 -0.12 -2.94
N SER A 175 13.73 0.36 -3.37
CA SER A 175 14.77 0.82 -2.46
C SER A 175 15.53 2.03 -3.02
N GLY A 176 16.00 2.89 -2.11
CA GLY A 176 16.83 4.03 -2.43
C GLY A 176 16.15 5.04 -3.35
N GLU A 177 16.98 5.81 -4.07
CA GLU A 177 16.50 6.94 -4.87
C GLU A 177 16.29 6.62 -6.37
N GLY A 178 16.79 5.47 -6.85
CA GLY A 178 16.89 5.18 -8.28
C GLY A 178 15.55 5.17 -9.04
N ASN A 179 14.47 4.80 -8.38
CA ASN A 179 13.12 4.76 -8.96
C ASN A 179 12.18 5.87 -8.46
N LEU A 180 12.69 6.84 -7.69
CA LEU A 180 11.86 7.96 -7.25
C LEU A 180 11.28 8.72 -8.45
N ARG A 181 10.05 9.20 -8.28
CA ARG A 181 9.27 9.98 -9.27
C ARG A 181 8.97 9.20 -10.56
N ARG A 182 9.20 7.90 -10.59
CA ARG A 182 8.84 6.98 -11.68
C ARG A 182 7.75 6.02 -11.19
N TRP A 183 6.90 5.60 -12.11
CA TRP A 183 5.93 4.54 -11.83
C TRP A 183 6.65 3.20 -11.81
N ALA A 184 6.53 2.48 -10.69
CA ALA A 184 6.96 1.11 -10.56
C ALA A 184 5.71 0.21 -10.55
N ALA A 185 5.65 -0.72 -11.50
CA ALA A 185 4.64 -1.77 -11.52
C ALA A 185 5.11 -2.96 -10.68
N GLU A 186 4.25 -3.45 -9.81
CA GLU A 186 4.53 -4.61 -8.95
C GLU A 186 3.40 -5.63 -9.10
N SER A 187 3.76 -6.91 -9.03
CA SER A 187 2.84 -8.03 -8.96
C SER A 187 3.41 -9.07 -8.02
N ARG A 188 2.63 -9.49 -7.02
CA ARG A 188 3.06 -10.41 -5.95
C ARG A 188 2.06 -11.54 -5.79
N ASN A 189 2.57 -12.78 -5.77
CA ASN A 189 1.81 -13.92 -5.30
C ASN A 189 1.73 -13.85 -3.77
N VAL A 190 0.65 -13.24 -3.27
CA VAL A 190 0.42 -13.01 -1.85
C VAL A 190 0.28 -14.32 -1.09
N HIS A 191 -0.34 -15.34 -1.71
CA HIS A 191 -0.48 -16.68 -1.13
C HIS A 191 0.89 -17.31 -0.86
N GLU A 192 1.79 -17.26 -1.84
CA GLU A 192 3.16 -17.78 -1.68
C GLU A 192 4.02 -16.93 -0.75
N ASP A 193 3.89 -15.61 -0.81
CA ASP A 193 4.60 -14.71 0.11
C ASP A 193 4.19 -14.99 1.56
N TYR A 194 2.91 -15.27 1.82
CA TYR A 194 2.45 -15.68 3.15
C TYR A 194 3.15 -16.95 3.62
N ARG A 195 3.11 -18.01 2.81
CA ARG A 195 3.75 -19.30 3.14
C ARG A 195 5.24 -19.16 3.40
N ARG A 196 5.93 -18.39 2.56
CA ARG A 196 7.37 -18.13 2.72
C ARG A 196 7.69 -17.35 3.99
N LEU A 197 6.92 -16.30 4.30
CA LEU A 197 7.23 -15.38 5.41
C LEU A 197 6.79 -15.92 6.78
N PHE A 198 5.71 -16.68 6.82
CA PHE A 198 5.10 -17.20 8.05
C PHE A 198 5.31 -18.70 8.26
N GLN A 199 5.77 -19.45 7.25
CA GLN A 199 5.99 -20.89 7.31
C GLN A 199 4.72 -21.69 7.63
N GLU A 200 3.57 -21.20 7.16
CA GLU A 200 2.25 -21.84 7.29
C GLU A 200 1.35 -21.40 6.13
N ASP A 201 0.23 -22.09 5.91
CA ASP A 201 -0.76 -21.68 4.91
C ASP A 201 -1.58 -20.47 5.39
N PRO A 202 -1.94 -19.53 4.48
CA PRO A 202 -2.82 -18.43 4.85
C PRO A 202 -4.19 -18.95 5.32
N PRO A 203 -4.81 -18.27 6.30
CA PRO A 203 -6.15 -18.65 6.74
C PRO A 203 -7.13 -18.56 5.57
N GLU A 204 -8.07 -19.50 5.49
CA GLU A 204 -9.15 -19.43 4.51
C GLU A 204 -9.92 -18.12 4.71
N ALA A 205 -9.85 -17.24 3.72
CA ALA A 205 -10.57 -15.99 3.77
C ALA A 205 -12.05 -16.25 3.52
N GLY A 206 -12.82 -16.30 4.60
CA GLY A 206 -14.27 -16.55 4.58
C GLY A 206 -14.75 -17.68 5.47
N GLY A 207 -13.88 -18.33 6.26
CA GLY A 207 -14.30 -19.29 7.28
C GLY A 207 -14.96 -18.57 8.46
N ASP A 208 -16.27 -18.40 8.38
CA ASP A 208 -17.11 -18.31 9.57
C ASP A 208 -16.87 -19.61 10.34
N SER A 209 -15.94 -19.62 11.29
CA SER A 209 -15.71 -20.76 12.17
C SER A 209 -16.84 -20.82 13.19
N SER A 210 -18.05 -21.08 12.71
CA SER A 210 -19.12 -21.65 13.51
C SER A 210 -18.74 -23.11 13.74
N VAL A 211 -18.17 -23.37 14.92
CA VAL A 211 -18.16 -24.70 15.52
C VAL A 211 -18.67 -24.49 16.95
N HIS A 212 -19.74 -25.24 17.25
CA HIS A 212 -20.65 -25.13 18.39
C HIS A 212 -20.01 -24.94 19.77
#